data_AF-A0A1E3VZM0-F1
#
_entry.id   AF-A0A1E3VZM0-F1
#
_cell.length_a   1.000
_cell.length_b   1.000
_cell.length_c   1.000
_cell.angle_alpha   90.00
_cell.angle_beta   90.00
_cell.angle_gamma   90.00
#
_symmetry.space_group_name_H-M   'P 1'
#
loop_
_entity.id
_entity.type
_entity.pdbx_description
1 polymer ?
#
loop_
_entity_poly.entity_id
_entity_poly.type
_entity_poly.pdbx_seq_one_letter_code
_entity_poly.pdbx_strand_id
1 'polypeptide(L)'
;MDDINRQQLGKLEGEPRIFAMTAKGAQFSIDALKRGCLSPETLALKLGAVVMFTKNDPAGRYVNGTLGLVEDFDAETGTPVVRTKAGKRIVAEPVTWKIEESGTERASITQHPLRLAWAITVHKSQGMSLDAAVIDLSQAFEYGQGYVALSRLRSLKGLQLLGLNERALQVHPQAIEKDAEFRSASADALEALTRLGPKELDLRQQAFMEAHGASAADTSGKSYDVAALRQTHGKAYAPWTDAEEQELRRLHHVGESVTAIAEILGRKPGAIRSRLKKLALLS
;
A
#
# COMPACT_ATOMS: atom_id res chain seq x y z
N MET A 1 -13.65 10.27 17.36
CA MET A 1 -12.34 9.77 16.86
C MET A 1 -11.19 10.33 17.68
N ASP A 2 -11.05 11.66 17.80
CA ASP A 2 -9.98 12.27 18.60
C ASP A 2 -10.02 11.85 20.08
N ASP A 3 -11.20 11.66 20.67
CA ASP A 3 -11.33 11.16 22.05
C ASP A 3 -10.80 9.73 22.23
N ILE A 4 -11.08 8.84 21.27
CA ILE A 4 -10.53 7.48 21.27
C ILE A 4 -9.01 7.55 21.20
N ASN A 5 -8.47 8.38 20.29
CA ASN A 5 -7.02 8.57 20.17
C ASN A 5 -6.40 9.11 21.46
N ARG A 6 -7.03 10.08 22.12
CA ARG A 6 -6.59 10.64 23.41
C ARG A 6 -6.64 9.59 24.52
N GLN A 7 -7.69 8.78 24.58
CA GLN A 7 -7.83 7.70 25.54
C GLN A 7 -6.75 6.63 25.34
N GLN A 8 -6.46 6.25 24.09
CA GLN A 8 -5.39 5.28 23.80
C GLN A 8 -4.00 5.84 24.12
N LEU A 9 -3.74 7.12 23.82
CA LEU A 9 -2.51 7.79 24.26
C LEU A 9 -2.36 7.78 25.78
N GLY A 10 -3.46 8.00 26.51
CA GLY A 10 -3.49 7.98 27.98
C GLY A 10 -3.13 6.63 28.59
N LYS A 11 -3.32 5.52 27.86
CA LYS A 11 -2.93 4.16 28.30
C LYS A 11 -1.45 3.87 28.16
N LEU A 12 -0.70 4.69 27.41
CA LEU A 12 0.74 4.53 27.28
C LEU A 12 1.45 5.11 28.51
N GLU A 13 2.51 4.44 28.93
CA GLU A 13 3.39 4.87 30.01
C GLU A 13 4.17 6.15 29.65
N GLY A 14 4.65 6.85 30.68
CA GLY A 14 5.42 8.07 30.55
C GLY A 14 4.57 9.32 30.31
N GLU A 15 5.21 10.48 30.47
CA GLU A 15 4.55 11.78 30.27
C GLU A 15 4.47 12.14 28.78
N PRO A 16 3.37 12.77 28.33
CA PRO A 16 3.23 13.20 26.95
C PRO A 16 4.15 14.39 26.66
N ARG A 17 4.88 14.33 25.54
CA ARG A 17 5.52 15.50 24.94
C ARG A 17 4.50 16.28 24.13
N ILE A 18 4.42 17.58 24.37
CA ILE A 18 3.44 18.47 23.76
C ILE A 18 4.11 19.36 22.72
N PHE A 19 3.61 19.36 21.50
CA PHE A 19 4.08 20.19 20.40
C PHE A 19 2.97 21.17 20.00
N ALA A 20 3.19 22.45 20.30
CA ALA A 20 2.27 23.53 19.94
C ALA A 20 2.56 24.03 18.52
N MET A 21 1.50 24.16 17.71
CA MET A 21 1.57 24.75 16.39
C MET A 21 2.00 26.21 16.50
N THR A 22 2.98 26.60 15.68
CA THR A 22 3.39 28.00 15.54
C THR A 22 2.72 28.61 14.32
N ALA A 23 2.40 29.90 14.37
CA ALA A 23 1.69 30.60 13.30
C ALA A 23 2.22 32.01 13.09
N LYS A 24 2.13 32.53 11.87
CA LYS A 24 2.49 33.89 11.48
C LYS A 24 1.45 34.44 10.49
N GLY A 25 1.20 35.74 10.51
CA GLY A 25 0.25 36.41 9.60
C GLY A 25 -1.04 36.86 10.27
N ALA A 26 -2.03 37.25 9.46
CA ALA A 26 -3.33 37.73 9.94
C ALA A 26 -4.19 36.59 10.51
N GLN A 27 -4.92 36.85 11.60
CA GLN A 27 -5.70 35.83 12.31
C GLN A 27 -6.70 35.09 11.42
N PHE A 28 -7.42 35.82 10.56
CA PHE A 28 -8.40 35.19 9.65
C PHE A 28 -7.75 34.16 8.70
N SER A 29 -6.52 34.45 8.23
CA SER A 29 -5.77 33.57 7.35
C SER A 29 -5.19 32.38 8.11
N ILE A 30 -4.72 32.61 9.34
CA ILE A 30 -4.26 31.55 10.25
C ILE A 30 -5.40 30.57 10.52
N ASP A 31 -6.60 31.07 10.83
CA ASP A 31 -7.76 30.21 11.12
C ASP A 31 -8.20 29.41 9.88
N ALA A 32 -8.09 29.99 8.69
CA ALA A 32 -8.32 29.28 7.44
C ALA A 32 -7.30 28.15 7.22
N LEU A 33 -6.01 28.41 7.46
CA LEU A 33 -4.96 27.40 7.41
C LEU A 33 -5.19 26.27 8.43
N LYS A 34 -5.54 26.62 9.67
CA LYS A 34 -5.82 25.65 10.74
C LYS A 34 -6.99 24.73 10.38
N ARG A 35 -8.09 25.26 9.81
CA ARG A 35 -9.23 24.45 9.35
C ARG A 35 -8.85 23.44 8.27
N GLY A 36 -7.91 23.78 7.40
CA GLY A 36 -7.39 22.87 6.36
C GLY A 36 -6.27 21.94 6.82
N CYS A 37 -5.69 22.18 8.00
CA CYS A 37 -4.55 21.43 8.50
C CYS A 37 -5.02 20.14 9.20
N LEU A 38 -4.49 19.01 8.75
CA LEU A 38 -4.79 17.71 9.35
C LEU A 38 -3.97 17.43 10.63
N SER A 39 -2.87 18.16 10.83
CA SER A 39 -2.08 18.11 12.07
C SER A 39 -2.76 18.98 13.13
N PRO A 40 -2.92 18.48 14.37
CA PRO A 40 -3.61 19.23 15.41
C PRO A 40 -2.78 20.44 15.87
N GLU A 41 -3.48 21.48 16.33
CA GLU A 41 -2.86 22.66 16.92
C GLU A 41 -2.00 22.32 18.14
N THR A 42 -2.44 21.36 18.93
CA THR A 42 -1.68 20.77 20.04
C THR A 42 -1.52 19.29 19.79
N LEU A 43 -0.30 18.88 19.44
CA LEU A 43 0.04 17.49 19.22
C LEU A 43 0.69 16.92 20.48
N ALA A 44 0.01 15.97 21.14
CA ALA A 44 0.54 15.25 22.28
C ALA A 44 1.03 13.87 21.83
N LEU A 45 2.27 13.52 22.14
CA LEU A 45 2.88 12.23 21.77
C LEU A 45 3.56 11.57 22.97
N LYS A 46 3.57 10.24 22.98
CA LYS A 46 4.33 9.39 23.91
C LYS A 46 5.09 8.34 23.10
N LEU A 47 6.11 7.72 23.71
CA LEU A 47 6.72 6.53 23.14
C LEU A 47 5.64 5.45 22.96
N GLY A 48 5.65 4.78 21.81
CA GLY A 48 4.63 3.81 21.41
C GLY A 48 3.35 4.41 20.81
N ALA A 49 3.24 5.74 20.69
CA ALA A 49 2.04 6.36 20.12
C ALA A 49 1.85 5.96 18.64
N VAL A 50 0.65 5.49 18.28
CA VAL A 50 0.29 5.21 16.89
C VAL A 50 -0.05 6.52 16.20
N VAL A 51 0.69 6.83 15.14
CA VAL A 51 0.58 8.08 14.40
C VAL A 51 0.42 7.85 12.90
N MET A 52 -0.13 8.86 12.23
CA MET A 52 -0.26 8.94 10.78
C MET A 52 0.37 10.23 10.29
N PHE A 53 1.14 10.14 9.20
CA PHE A 53 1.64 11.33 8.51
C PHE A 53 0.50 12.06 7.80
N THR A 54 0.45 13.38 7.93
CA THR A 54 -0.66 14.23 7.47
C THR A 54 -0.34 15.07 6.23
N LYS A 55 0.91 14.97 5.73
CA LYS A 55 1.41 15.67 4.54
C LYS A 55 2.32 14.73 3.74
N ASN A 56 2.49 15.02 2.45
CA ASN A 56 3.49 14.34 1.63
C ASN A 56 4.86 14.97 1.87
N ASP A 57 5.87 14.14 2.06
CA ASP A 57 7.25 14.57 2.13
C ASP A 57 7.81 14.80 0.72
N PRO A 58 8.40 15.96 0.39
CA PRO A 58 8.99 16.22 -0.92
C PRO A 58 10.10 15.22 -1.29
N ALA A 59 10.83 14.70 -0.30
CA ALA A 59 11.87 13.68 -0.51
C ALA A 59 11.30 12.26 -0.61
N GLY A 60 9.97 12.09 -0.60
CA GLY A 60 9.30 10.80 -0.72
C GLY A 60 9.53 9.87 0.47
N ARG A 61 9.93 10.40 1.65
CA ARG A 61 10.16 9.55 2.82
C ARG A 61 8.87 8.92 3.33
N TYR A 62 7.76 9.65 3.21
CA TYR A 62 6.40 9.27 3.57
C TYR A 62 5.38 10.04 2.71
N VAL A 63 4.16 9.51 2.64
CA VAL A 63 3.00 10.18 2.05
C VAL A 63 1.91 10.39 3.11
N ASN A 64 0.96 11.27 2.84
CA ASN A 64 -0.23 11.44 3.67
C ASN A 64 -0.95 10.08 3.82
N GLY A 65 -1.24 9.67 5.05
CA GLY A 65 -1.77 8.35 5.36
C GLY A 65 -0.74 7.32 5.83
N THR A 66 0.56 7.61 5.70
CA THR A 66 1.62 6.68 6.17
C THR A 66 1.50 6.48 7.68
N LEU A 67 1.28 5.24 8.11
CA LEU A 67 1.16 4.87 9.52
C LEU A 67 2.53 4.52 10.11
N GLY A 68 2.70 4.83 11.40
CA GLY A 68 3.84 4.40 12.18
C GLY A 68 3.63 4.49 13.68
N LEU A 69 4.66 4.09 14.43
CA LEU A 69 4.74 4.19 15.87
C LEU A 69 5.83 5.21 16.23
N VAL A 70 5.56 6.11 17.16
CA VAL A 70 6.60 6.95 17.77
C VAL A 70 7.52 6.04 18.55
N GLU A 71 8.73 5.83 18.07
CA GLU A 71 9.70 4.93 18.70
C GLU A 71 10.68 5.67 19.60
N ASP A 72 10.88 6.96 19.34
CA ASP A 72 11.87 7.78 20.03
C ASP A 72 11.58 9.27 19.82
N PHE A 73 12.32 10.12 20.52
CA PHE A 73 12.41 11.54 20.27
C PHE A 73 13.88 11.91 20.12
N ASP A 74 14.20 12.64 19.06
CA ASP A 74 15.55 13.11 18.80
C ASP A 74 16.13 13.85 20.02
N ALA A 75 17.34 13.49 20.43
CA ALA A 75 17.92 13.93 21.70
C ALA A 75 18.27 15.43 21.71
N GLU A 76 18.60 15.99 20.54
CA GLU A 76 19.00 17.40 20.40
C GLU A 76 17.77 18.29 20.19
N THR A 77 16.87 17.90 19.29
CA THR A 77 15.75 18.74 18.84
C THR A 77 14.43 18.41 19.54
N GLY A 78 14.31 17.25 20.17
CA GLY A 78 13.06 16.74 20.72
C GLY A 78 12.06 16.26 19.66
N THR A 79 12.45 16.23 18.39
CA THR A 79 11.58 15.88 17.25
C THR A 79 11.15 14.41 17.32
N PRO A 80 9.86 14.08 17.11
CA PRO A 80 9.40 12.70 17.12
C PRO A 80 10.05 11.86 16.02
N VAL A 81 10.47 10.66 16.38
CA VAL A 81 10.99 9.65 15.46
C VAL A 81 9.98 8.54 15.30
N VAL A 82 9.56 8.29 14.06
CA VAL A 82 8.47 7.37 13.71
C VAL A 82 9.02 6.16 12.96
N ARG A 83 8.69 4.96 13.46
CA ARG A 83 8.91 3.69 12.75
C ARG A 83 7.66 3.34 11.96
N THR A 84 7.78 3.28 10.65
CA THR A 84 6.70 2.81 9.78
C THR A 84 6.50 1.29 9.89
N LYS A 85 5.37 0.77 9.41
CA LYS A 85 5.13 -0.69 9.33
C LYS A 85 6.20 -1.44 8.53
N ALA A 86 6.82 -0.78 7.55
CA ALA A 86 7.91 -1.34 6.74
C ALA A 86 9.28 -1.33 7.45
N GLY A 87 9.32 -0.91 8.72
CA GLY A 87 10.56 -0.82 9.52
C GLY A 87 11.40 0.43 9.27
N LYS A 88 10.99 1.31 8.35
CA LYS A 88 11.70 2.58 8.08
C LYS A 88 11.55 3.54 9.25
N ARG A 89 12.68 4.02 9.77
CA ARG A 89 12.80 5.10 10.76
C ARG A 89 12.77 6.47 10.09
N ILE A 90 11.91 7.37 10.55
CA ILE A 90 11.70 8.70 9.96
C ILE A 90 11.66 9.73 11.08
N VAL A 91 12.54 10.74 11.02
CA VAL A 91 12.45 11.92 11.87
C VAL A 91 11.38 12.84 11.29
N ALA A 92 10.30 13.07 12.05
CA ALA A 92 9.14 13.82 11.57
C ALA A 92 9.32 15.32 11.87
N GLU A 93 10.19 15.98 11.12
CA GLU A 93 10.51 17.41 11.26
C GLU A 93 9.26 18.30 11.10
N PRO A 94 9.18 19.46 11.77
CA PRO A 94 8.10 20.43 11.56
C PRO A 94 8.02 20.87 10.10
N VAL A 95 6.80 20.95 9.55
CA VAL A 95 6.55 21.43 8.19
C VAL A 95 5.64 22.64 8.21
N THR A 96 5.81 23.52 7.23
CA THR A 96 5.02 24.76 7.11
C THR A 96 3.91 24.61 6.07
N TRP A 97 2.70 25.07 6.40
CA TRP A 97 1.61 25.34 5.46
C TRP A 97 1.48 26.86 5.34
N LYS A 98 1.40 27.37 4.11
CA LYS A 98 1.40 28.81 3.84
C LYS A 98 0.34 29.20 2.82
N ILE A 99 -0.16 30.42 2.96
CA ILE A 99 -0.95 31.12 1.94
C ILE A 99 -0.03 32.17 1.33
N GLU A 100 0.14 32.09 0.01
CA GLU A 100 0.92 33.06 -0.75
C GLU A 100 -0.01 33.84 -1.68
N GLU A 101 0.16 35.15 -1.72
CA GLU A 101 -0.48 36.04 -2.68
C GLU A 101 0.60 36.81 -3.42
N SER A 102 0.62 36.73 -4.74
CA SER A 102 1.58 37.46 -5.59
C SER A 102 3.05 37.26 -5.18
N GLY A 103 3.40 36.05 -4.75
CA GLY A 103 4.76 35.69 -4.30
C GLY A 103 5.13 36.16 -2.89
N THR A 104 4.19 36.77 -2.15
CA THR A 104 4.40 37.18 -0.76
C THR A 104 3.64 36.24 0.19
N GLU A 105 4.33 35.72 1.21
CA GLU A 105 3.71 34.93 2.28
C GLU A 105 2.78 35.83 3.11
N ARG A 106 1.48 35.52 3.12
CA ARG A 106 0.47 36.24 3.90
C ARG A 106 0.27 35.66 5.29
N ALA A 107 0.29 34.34 5.36
CA ALA A 107 0.19 33.62 6.62
C ALA A 107 0.81 32.24 6.48
N SER A 108 1.29 31.72 7.61
CA SER A 108 1.79 30.36 7.71
C SER A 108 1.49 29.74 9.06
N ILE A 109 1.40 28.42 9.07
CA ILE A 109 1.37 27.58 10.27
C ILE A 109 2.45 26.52 10.14
N THR A 110 3.12 26.20 11.24
CA THR A 110 4.17 25.18 11.29
C THR A 110 3.89 24.20 12.40
N GLN A 111 3.92 22.91 12.06
CA GLN A 111 3.65 21.79 12.98
C GLN A 111 4.31 20.51 12.45
N HIS A 112 4.59 19.55 13.33
CA HIS A 112 4.96 18.20 12.89
C HIS A 112 3.82 17.60 12.03
N PRO A 113 4.12 16.97 10.89
CA PRO A 113 3.10 16.43 9.99
C PRO A 113 2.54 15.10 10.51
N LEU A 114 2.09 15.07 11.76
CA LEU A 114 1.61 13.89 12.45
C LEU A 114 0.25 14.15 13.11
N ARG A 115 -0.55 13.09 13.22
CA ARG A 115 -1.71 13.00 14.10
C ARG A 115 -1.79 11.61 14.72
N LEU A 116 -2.43 11.49 15.88
CA LEU A 116 -2.74 10.18 16.46
C LEU A 116 -3.68 9.39 15.53
N ALA A 117 -3.46 8.08 15.47
CA ALA A 117 -4.06 7.22 14.45
C ALA A 117 -4.45 5.81 14.95
N TRP A 118 -4.80 5.66 16.23
CA TRP A 118 -5.50 4.45 16.69
C TRP A 118 -6.91 4.36 16.09
N ALA A 119 -7.57 5.50 15.98
CA ALA A 119 -8.85 5.66 15.31
C ALA A 119 -8.69 6.63 14.13
N ILE A 120 -9.21 6.24 12.96
CA ILE A 120 -9.27 7.06 11.75
C ILE A 120 -10.70 7.11 11.22
N THR A 121 -11.04 8.13 10.43
CA THR A 121 -12.35 8.18 9.76
C THR A 121 -12.36 7.23 8.56
N VAL A 122 -13.55 6.78 8.15
CA VAL A 122 -13.72 5.91 6.97
C VAL A 122 -13.10 6.55 5.72
N HIS A 123 -13.33 7.85 5.50
CA HIS A 123 -12.73 8.59 4.39
C HIS A 123 -11.20 8.53 4.39
N LYS A 124 -10.56 8.64 5.56
CA LYS A 124 -9.09 8.53 5.67
C LYS A 124 -8.57 7.10 5.57
N SER A 125 -9.45 6.11 5.66
CA SER A 125 -9.11 4.71 5.43
C SER A 125 -9.14 4.30 3.95
N GLN A 126 -9.70 5.13 3.06
CA GLN A 126 -9.87 4.78 1.65
C GLN A 126 -8.52 4.46 0.98
N GLY A 127 -8.47 3.33 0.27
CA GLY A 127 -7.24 2.85 -0.37
C GLY A 127 -6.25 2.14 0.58
N MET A 128 -6.51 2.12 1.88
CA MET A 128 -5.67 1.36 2.83
C MET A 128 -6.00 -0.13 2.79
N SER A 129 -5.04 -0.96 3.19
CA SER A 129 -5.25 -2.38 3.52
C SER A 129 -4.89 -2.60 4.98
N LEU A 130 -5.83 -3.16 5.74
CA LEU A 130 -5.75 -3.36 7.19
C LEU A 130 -5.86 -4.85 7.52
N ASP A 131 -5.05 -5.32 8.46
CA ASP A 131 -5.09 -6.71 8.93
C ASP A 131 -6.21 -6.92 9.94
N ALA A 132 -6.45 -5.92 10.80
CA ALA A 132 -7.55 -5.88 11.75
C ALA A 132 -8.01 -4.43 12.00
N ALA A 133 -9.30 -4.26 12.29
CA ALA A 133 -9.89 -2.98 12.66
C ALA A 133 -11.16 -3.16 13.49
N VAL A 134 -11.34 -2.26 14.46
CA VAL A 134 -12.63 -2.04 15.13
C VAL A 134 -13.34 -0.91 14.38
N ILE A 135 -14.52 -1.20 13.84
CA ILE A 135 -15.28 -0.29 12.99
C ILE A 135 -16.62 0.03 13.65
N ASP A 136 -17.01 1.30 13.64
CA ASP A 136 -18.35 1.74 14.01
C ASP A 136 -19.00 2.47 12.83
N LEU A 137 -20.07 1.89 12.29
CA LEU A 137 -20.87 2.42 11.18
C LEU A 137 -22.26 2.88 11.64
N SER A 138 -22.51 3.00 12.95
CA SER A 138 -23.80 3.47 13.49
C SER A 138 -24.18 4.87 12.99
N GLN A 139 -23.19 5.72 12.73
CA GLN A 139 -23.36 7.09 12.22
C GLN A 139 -22.99 7.24 10.74
N ALA A 140 -23.00 6.16 9.95
CA ALA A 140 -22.80 6.27 8.51
C ALA A 140 -23.94 7.08 7.87
N PHE A 141 -23.60 8.05 7.02
CA PHE A 141 -24.57 8.95 6.40
C PHE A 141 -24.46 8.99 4.86
N GLU A 142 -23.31 8.62 4.31
CA GLU A 142 -23.10 8.53 2.87
C GLU A 142 -23.35 7.13 2.31
N TYR A 143 -23.80 7.10 1.05
CA TYR A 143 -23.88 5.85 0.28
C TYR A 143 -22.49 5.22 0.12
N GLY A 144 -22.41 3.89 0.22
CA GLY A 144 -21.16 3.15 0.05
C GLY A 144 -20.13 3.34 1.17
N GLN A 145 -20.41 4.14 2.20
CA GLN A 145 -19.47 4.35 3.32
C GLN A 145 -19.15 3.04 4.06
N GLY A 146 -20.16 2.17 4.26
CA GLY A 146 -19.94 0.86 4.86
C GLY A 146 -19.08 -0.04 3.97
N TYR A 147 -19.31 -0.03 2.66
CA TYR A 147 -18.47 -0.74 1.70
C TYR A 147 -17.00 -0.26 1.75
N VAL A 148 -16.77 1.06 1.76
CA VAL A 148 -15.41 1.61 1.86
C VAL A 148 -14.71 1.13 3.13
N ALA A 149 -15.39 1.20 4.29
CA ALA A 149 -14.83 0.81 5.58
C ALA A 149 -14.51 -0.70 5.64
N LEU A 150 -15.48 -1.55 5.29
CA LEU A 150 -15.36 -3.00 5.41
C LEU A 150 -14.36 -3.58 4.40
N SER A 151 -14.30 -3.03 3.18
CA SER A 151 -13.37 -3.47 2.14
C SER A 151 -11.90 -3.16 2.43
N ARG A 152 -11.58 -2.45 3.52
CA ARG A 152 -10.18 -2.22 3.93
C ARG A 152 -9.58 -3.44 4.61
N LEU A 153 -10.39 -4.32 5.19
CA LEU A 153 -9.89 -5.51 5.87
C LEU A 153 -9.57 -6.63 4.89
N ARG A 154 -8.43 -7.30 5.10
CA ARG A 154 -8.02 -8.47 4.31
C ARG A 154 -8.77 -9.75 4.69
N SER A 155 -9.34 -9.80 5.89
CA SER A 155 -10.05 -10.98 6.36
C SER A 155 -11.14 -10.60 7.36
N LEU A 156 -12.22 -11.40 7.40
CA LEU A 156 -13.29 -11.24 8.39
C LEU A 156 -12.82 -11.47 9.83
N LYS A 157 -11.76 -12.27 10.04
CA LYS A 157 -11.20 -12.52 11.39
C LYS A 157 -10.66 -11.25 12.06
N GLY A 158 -10.21 -10.28 11.25
CA GLY A 158 -9.72 -9.00 11.75
C GLY A 158 -10.81 -7.97 12.00
N LEU A 159 -12.07 -8.27 11.69
CA LEU A 159 -13.19 -7.34 11.81
C LEU A 159 -13.84 -7.44 13.19
N GLN A 160 -13.95 -6.29 13.86
CA GLN A 160 -14.90 -6.11 14.95
C GLN A 160 -15.82 -4.93 14.61
N LEU A 161 -17.13 -5.16 14.60
CA LEU A 161 -18.12 -4.13 14.28
C LEU A 161 -18.86 -3.72 15.57
N LEU A 162 -18.78 -2.44 15.94
CA LEU A 162 -19.43 -1.88 17.12
C LEU A 162 -20.89 -1.48 16.86
N GLY A 163 -21.18 -1.06 15.63
CA GLY A 163 -22.50 -0.59 15.22
C GLY A 163 -22.62 -0.52 13.71
N LEU A 164 -23.85 -0.62 13.22
CA LEU A 164 -24.19 -0.58 11.80
C LEU A 164 -25.60 0.00 11.64
N ASN A 165 -25.79 0.85 10.63
CA ASN A 165 -27.10 1.32 10.23
C ASN A 165 -27.39 0.92 8.76
N GLU A 166 -28.64 1.03 8.33
CA GLU A 166 -29.03 0.66 6.95
C GLU A 166 -28.31 1.52 5.90
N ARG A 167 -28.10 2.81 6.19
CA ARG A 167 -27.46 3.75 5.29
C ARG A 167 -26.05 3.30 4.88
N ALA A 168 -25.30 2.71 5.80
CA ALA A 168 -23.96 2.18 5.55
C ALA A 168 -23.93 1.10 4.45
N LEU A 169 -25.04 0.37 4.26
CA LEU A 169 -25.15 -0.74 3.32
C LEU A 169 -25.78 -0.34 1.99
N GLN A 170 -26.31 0.88 1.89
CA GLN A 170 -26.94 1.36 0.66
C GLN A 170 -25.90 1.75 -0.39
N VAL A 171 -26.20 1.41 -1.64
CA VAL A 171 -25.48 1.87 -2.82
C VAL A 171 -26.26 3.03 -3.44
N HIS A 172 -25.56 4.02 -3.98
CA HIS A 172 -26.20 5.14 -4.65
C HIS A 172 -27.01 4.66 -5.87
N PRO A 173 -28.27 5.09 -6.08
CA PRO A 173 -29.10 4.63 -7.20
C PRO A 173 -28.44 4.80 -8.57
N GLN A 174 -27.84 5.96 -8.85
CA GLN A 174 -27.11 6.20 -10.10
C GLN A 174 -25.94 5.24 -10.34
N ALA A 175 -25.30 4.73 -9.28
CA ALA A 175 -24.23 3.75 -9.44
C ALA A 175 -24.79 2.39 -9.86
N ILE A 176 -25.99 2.02 -9.38
CA ILE A 176 -26.70 0.81 -9.80
C ILE A 176 -27.12 0.91 -11.27
N GLU A 177 -27.70 2.05 -11.65
CA GLU A 177 -28.09 2.32 -13.04
C GLU A 177 -26.91 2.24 -13.99
N LYS A 178 -25.78 2.89 -13.62
CA LYS A 178 -24.57 2.87 -14.44
C LYS A 178 -23.92 1.49 -14.52
N ASP A 179 -23.92 0.73 -13.42
CA ASP A 179 -23.42 -0.65 -13.40
C ASP A 179 -24.26 -1.59 -14.28
N ALA A 180 -25.57 -1.37 -14.37
CA ALA A 180 -26.43 -2.09 -15.31
C ALA A 180 -26.07 -1.76 -16.77
N GLU A 181 -25.85 -0.48 -17.10
CA GLU A 181 -25.40 -0.05 -18.43
C GLU A 181 -24.04 -0.69 -18.80
N PHE A 182 -23.07 -0.68 -17.88
CA PHE A 182 -21.77 -1.31 -18.13
C PHE A 182 -21.86 -2.81 -18.34
N ARG A 183 -22.71 -3.52 -17.58
CA ARG A 183 -22.93 -4.95 -17.78
C ARG A 183 -23.56 -5.26 -19.13
N SER A 184 -24.54 -4.47 -19.56
CA SER A 184 -25.15 -4.61 -20.89
C SER A 184 -24.11 -4.39 -21.99
N ALA A 185 -23.38 -3.27 -21.94
CA ALA A 185 -22.35 -2.97 -22.92
C ALA A 185 -21.23 -4.04 -22.95
N SER A 186 -20.87 -4.60 -21.80
CA SER A 186 -19.90 -5.69 -21.71
C SER A 186 -20.42 -6.97 -22.36
N ALA A 187 -21.71 -7.28 -22.24
CA ALA A 187 -22.32 -8.45 -22.87
C ALA A 187 -22.37 -8.28 -24.40
N ASP A 188 -22.79 -7.10 -24.88
CA ASP A 188 -22.82 -6.78 -26.32
C ASP A 188 -21.41 -6.84 -26.93
N ALA A 189 -20.41 -6.32 -26.21
CA ALA A 189 -19.01 -6.40 -26.63
C ALA A 189 -18.51 -7.85 -26.70
N LEU A 190 -18.86 -8.68 -25.72
CA LEU A 190 -18.51 -10.11 -25.72
C LEU A 190 -19.16 -10.82 -26.93
N GLU A 191 -20.43 -10.59 -27.19
CA GLU A 191 -21.11 -11.17 -28.34
C GLU A 191 -20.46 -10.75 -29.66
N ALA A 192 -20.15 -9.46 -29.81
CA ALA A 192 -19.46 -8.94 -30.98
C ALA A 192 -18.09 -9.60 -31.17
N LEU A 193 -17.30 -9.77 -30.11
CA LEU A 193 -16.00 -10.45 -30.14
C LEU A 193 -16.14 -11.93 -30.52
N THR A 194 -17.15 -12.62 -30.00
CA THR A 194 -17.37 -14.05 -30.26
C THR A 194 -17.73 -14.33 -31.73
N ARG A 195 -18.31 -13.33 -32.42
CA ARG A 195 -18.64 -13.40 -33.85
C ARG A 195 -17.44 -13.16 -34.77
N LEU A 196 -16.31 -12.68 -34.25
CA LEU A 196 -15.11 -12.45 -35.05
C LEU A 196 -14.34 -13.75 -35.29
N GLY A 197 -13.86 -13.93 -36.51
CA GLY A 197 -12.93 -15.02 -36.82
C GLY A 197 -11.56 -14.79 -36.17
N PRO A 198 -10.76 -15.85 -35.95
CA PRO A 198 -9.47 -15.77 -35.25
C PRO A 198 -8.51 -14.72 -35.82
N LYS A 199 -8.43 -14.62 -37.15
CA LYS A 199 -7.56 -13.66 -37.84
C LYS A 199 -7.98 -12.20 -37.62
N GLU A 200 -9.28 -11.95 -37.58
CA GLU A 200 -9.83 -10.60 -37.37
C GLU A 200 -9.64 -10.18 -35.90
N LEU A 201 -9.78 -11.12 -34.97
CA LEU A 201 -9.49 -10.90 -33.56
C LEU A 201 -8.02 -10.49 -33.34
N ASP A 202 -7.07 -11.24 -33.92
CA ASP A 202 -5.64 -10.94 -33.84
C ASP A 202 -5.31 -9.55 -34.40
N LEU A 203 -5.91 -9.21 -35.55
CA LEU A 203 -5.67 -7.93 -36.21
C LEU A 203 -6.19 -6.75 -35.37
N ARG A 204 -7.35 -6.90 -34.73
CA ARG A 204 -7.89 -5.91 -33.79
C ARG A 204 -7.08 -5.81 -32.50
N GLN A 205 -6.61 -6.93 -31.97
CA GLN A 205 -5.72 -6.92 -30.80
C GLN A 205 -4.42 -6.18 -31.12
N GLN A 206 -3.83 -6.43 -32.30
CA GLN A 206 -2.63 -5.73 -32.73
C GLN A 206 -2.86 -4.22 -32.89
N ALA A 207 -3.94 -3.82 -33.56
CA ALA A 207 -4.30 -2.41 -33.70
C ALA A 207 -4.55 -1.73 -32.33
N PHE A 208 -5.17 -2.44 -31.39
CA PHE A 208 -5.38 -1.94 -30.03
C PHE A 208 -4.05 -1.70 -29.29
N MET A 209 -3.11 -2.65 -29.38
CA MET A 209 -1.78 -2.53 -28.79
C MET A 209 -1.02 -1.33 -29.37
N GLU A 210 -1.01 -1.18 -30.69
CA GLU A 210 -0.35 -0.07 -31.38
C GLU A 210 -0.94 1.29 -30.96
N ALA A 211 -2.27 1.41 -30.88
CA ALA A 211 -2.96 2.64 -30.50
C ALA A 211 -2.68 3.07 -29.04
N HIS A 212 -2.41 2.12 -28.15
CA HIS A 212 -2.15 2.38 -26.72
C HIS A 212 -0.66 2.32 -26.36
N GLY A 213 0.23 2.40 -27.37
CA GLY A 213 1.67 2.50 -27.16
C GLY A 213 2.34 1.19 -26.73
N ALA A 214 1.63 0.06 -26.81
CA ALA A 214 2.25 -1.24 -26.70
C ALA A 214 2.88 -1.58 -28.05
N SER A 215 4.17 -1.28 -28.20
CA SER A 215 4.99 -1.78 -29.31
C SER A 215 5.00 -3.31 -29.27
N ALA A 216 4.81 -3.97 -30.42
CA ALA A 216 5.06 -5.40 -30.59
C ALA A 216 6.52 -5.82 -30.27
N ALA A 217 7.38 -4.87 -29.88
CA ALA A 217 8.72 -5.09 -29.37
C ALA A 217 8.81 -4.86 -27.85
N ASP A 218 8.01 -5.58 -27.05
CA ASP A 218 8.52 -6.12 -25.76
C ASP A 218 7.69 -7.30 -25.24
N THR A 219 7.52 -8.36 -26.05
CA THR A 219 7.22 -9.70 -25.51
C THR A 219 8.49 -10.41 -25.07
N SER A 220 9.41 -9.72 -24.36
CA SER A 220 10.49 -10.39 -23.64
C SER A 220 10.04 -10.98 -22.30
N GLY A 221 8.74 -10.97 -22.01
CA GLY A 221 8.11 -12.01 -21.22
C GLY A 221 8.23 -13.34 -21.97
N LYS A 222 9.38 -14.02 -21.83
CA LYS A 222 9.63 -15.34 -22.40
C LYS A 222 8.52 -16.30 -21.96
N SER A 223 7.47 -16.43 -22.76
CA SER A 223 6.54 -17.55 -22.69
C SER A 223 7.34 -18.77 -23.10
N TYR A 224 7.86 -19.47 -22.11
CA TYR A 224 8.54 -20.72 -22.38
C TYR A 224 7.48 -21.80 -22.50
N ASP A 225 7.41 -22.45 -23.66
CA ASP A 225 6.72 -23.72 -23.74
C ASP A 225 7.46 -24.73 -22.84
N VAL A 226 6.83 -25.06 -21.71
CA VAL A 226 7.36 -25.99 -20.71
C VAL A 226 7.54 -27.38 -21.33
N ALA A 227 6.73 -27.76 -22.33
CA ALA A 227 6.87 -29.03 -23.03
C ALA A 227 8.16 -29.08 -23.86
N ALA A 228 8.44 -28.04 -24.66
CA ALA A 228 9.69 -27.92 -25.41
C ALA A 228 10.93 -27.88 -24.49
N LEU A 229 10.85 -27.19 -23.35
CA LEU A 229 11.95 -27.15 -22.38
C LEU A 229 12.21 -28.48 -21.67
N ARG A 230 11.18 -29.32 -21.51
CA ARG A 230 11.32 -30.66 -20.93
C ARG A 230 12.00 -31.66 -21.85
N GLN A 231 12.07 -31.39 -23.15
CA GLN A 231 12.86 -32.19 -24.10
C GLN A 231 14.37 -32.09 -23.82
N THR A 232 14.84 -30.92 -23.35
CA THR A 232 16.26 -30.68 -23.02
C THR A 232 16.55 -30.81 -21.53
N HIS A 233 15.61 -30.40 -20.66
CA HIS A 233 15.73 -30.52 -19.21
C HIS A 233 14.45 -31.13 -18.64
N GLY A 234 14.42 -32.45 -18.47
CA GLY A 234 13.23 -33.21 -18.07
C GLY A 234 12.48 -32.68 -16.84
N LYS A 235 13.17 -31.96 -15.93
CA LYS A 235 12.59 -31.36 -14.72
C LYS A 235 12.49 -29.83 -14.77
N ALA A 236 12.41 -29.24 -15.95
CA ALA A 236 12.14 -27.81 -16.10
C ALA A 236 10.83 -27.42 -15.39
N TYR A 237 10.92 -26.43 -14.49
CA TYR A 237 9.83 -25.90 -13.65
C TYR A 237 9.15 -26.91 -12.71
N ALA A 238 9.67 -28.13 -12.54
CA ALA A 238 9.17 -29.05 -11.53
C ALA A 238 9.52 -28.54 -10.11
N PRO A 239 8.65 -28.74 -9.10
CA PRO A 239 8.98 -28.42 -7.72
C PRO A 239 10.22 -29.20 -7.26
N TRP A 240 10.95 -28.63 -6.29
CA TRP A 240 12.10 -29.31 -5.68
C TRP A 240 11.60 -30.29 -4.63
N THR A 241 12.12 -31.52 -4.69
CA THR A 241 11.91 -32.52 -3.63
C THR A 241 13.04 -32.45 -2.60
N ASP A 242 12.80 -32.94 -1.39
CA ASP A 242 13.81 -32.95 -0.33
C ASP A 242 15.05 -33.78 -0.73
N ALA A 243 14.87 -34.88 -1.46
CA ALA A 243 15.96 -35.70 -1.97
C ALA A 243 16.83 -34.95 -3.00
N GLU A 244 16.22 -34.18 -3.90
CA GLU A 244 16.95 -33.37 -4.88
C GLU A 244 17.68 -32.19 -4.23
N GLU A 245 17.13 -31.64 -3.15
CA GLU A 245 17.82 -30.61 -2.39
C GLU A 245 19.03 -31.17 -1.63
N GLN A 246 18.90 -32.35 -1.02
CA GLN A 246 20.01 -33.04 -0.38
C GLN A 246 21.13 -33.36 -1.39
N GLU A 247 20.76 -33.85 -2.57
CA GLU A 247 21.72 -34.15 -3.62
C GLU A 247 22.36 -32.88 -4.20
N LEU A 248 21.60 -31.80 -4.35
CA LEU A 248 22.13 -30.48 -4.74
C LEU A 248 23.19 -30.00 -3.73
N ARG A 249 22.92 -30.12 -2.43
CA ARG A 249 23.87 -29.76 -1.36
C ARG A 249 25.12 -30.60 -1.43
N ARG A 250 24.98 -31.92 -1.61
CA ARG A 250 26.10 -32.86 -1.71
C ARG A 250 26.99 -32.53 -2.91
N LEU A 251 26.41 -32.38 -4.10
CA LEU A 251 27.13 -32.08 -5.33
C LEU A 251 27.85 -30.73 -5.27
N HIS A 252 27.20 -29.70 -4.71
CA HIS A 252 27.84 -28.41 -4.50
C HIS A 252 29.02 -28.50 -3.50
N HIS A 253 28.86 -29.28 -2.43
CA HIS A 253 29.90 -29.45 -1.41
C HIS A 253 31.15 -30.17 -1.95
N VAL A 254 30.98 -31.14 -2.85
CA VAL A 254 32.11 -31.82 -3.51
C VAL A 254 32.72 -31.03 -4.67
N GLY A 255 32.24 -29.80 -4.91
CA GLY A 255 32.83 -28.85 -5.87
C GLY A 255 32.39 -29.05 -7.32
N GLU A 256 31.29 -29.77 -7.57
CA GLU A 256 30.78 -29.96 -8.93
C GLU A 256 30.35 -28.64 -9.57
N SER A 257 30.60 -28.52 -10.88
CA SER A 257 30.23 -27.31 -11.61
C SER A 257 28.70 -27.20 -11.73
N VAL A 258 28.17 -25.97 -11.74
CA VAL A 258 26.73 -25.71 -11.91
C VAL A 258 26.15 -26.38 -13.16
N THR A 259 26.96 -26.51 -14.22
CA THR A 259 26.56 -27.18 -15.47
C THR A 259 26.43 -28.69 -15.27
N ALA A 260 27.40 -29.32 -14.61
CA ALA A 260 27.36 -30.76 -14.30
C ALA A 260 26.18 -31.09 -13.36
N ILE A 261 25.97 -30.27 -12.33
CA ILE A 261 24.82 -30.41 -11.41
C ILE A 261 23.48 -30.29 -12.16
N ALA A 262 23.40 -29.38 -13.13
CA ALA A 262 22.20 -29.18 -13.94
C ALA A 262 21.87 -30.40 -14.79
N GLU A 263 22.87 -31.06 -15.37
CA GLU A 263 22.72 -32.31 -16.13
C GLU A 263 22.29 -33.46 -15.22
N ILE A 264 22.98 -33.67 -14.09
CA ILE A 264 22.67 -34.74 -13.12
C ILE A 264 21.23 -34.63 -12.60
N LEU A 265 20.79 -33.41 -12.28
CA LEU A 265 19.43 -33.18 -11.75
C LEU A 265 18.38 -32.97 -12.85
N GLY A 266 18.77 -32.97 -14.14
CA GLY A 266 17.87 -32.75 -15.26
C GLY A 266 17.18 -31.37 -15.23
N ARG A 267 17.87 -30.35 -14.68
CA ARG A 267 17.37 -28.99 -14.47
C ARG A 267 18.19 -27.99 -15.27
N LYS A 268 17.69 -26.76 -15.40
CA LYS A 268 18.45 -25.67 -16.02
C LYS A 268 19.55 -25.15 -15.08
N PRO A 269 20.73 -24.74 -15.59
CA PRO A 269 21.78 -24.10 -14.78
C PRO A 269 21.29 -22.91 -13.94
N GLY A 270 20.37 -22.10 -14.49
CA GLY A 270 19.76 -20.98 -13.75
C GLY A 270 18.92 -21.43 -12.54
N ALA A 271 18.25 -22.58 -12.63
CA ALA A 271 17.48 -23.14 -11.52
C ALA A 271 18.39 -23.64 -10.40
N ILE A 272 19.55 -24.22 -10.74
CA ILE A 272 20.59 -24.61 -9.80
C ILE A 272 21.12 -23.38 -9.04
N ARG A 273 21.54 -22.33 -9.75
CA ARG A 273 22.04 -21.08 -9.13
C ARG A 273 21.00 -20.43 -8.22
N SER A 274 19.76 -20.33 -8.69
CA SER A 274 18.66 -19.74 -7.91
C SER A 274 18.39 -20.54 -6.63
N ARG A 275 18.41 -21.88 -6.70
CA ARG A 275 18.18 -22.72 -5.53
C ARG A 275 19.35 -22.64 -4.55
N LEU A 276 20.60 -22.75 -5.02
CA LEU A 276 21.79 -22.58 -4.16
C LEU A 276 21.79 -21.23 -3.42
N LYS A 277 21.40 -20.15 -4.09
CA LYS A 277 21.23 -18.83 -3.46
C LYS A 277 20.13 -18.83 -2.39
N LYS A 278 18.99 -19.48 -2.64
CA LYS A 278 17.90 -19.62 -1.66
C LYS A 278 18.30 -20.47 -0.44
N LEU A 279 19.24 -21.40 -0.60
CA LEU A 279 19.81 -22.21 0.47
C LEU A 279 21.02 -21.55 1.16
N ALA A 280 21.36 -20.31 0.81
CA ALA A 280 22.52 -19.56 1.30
C ALA A 280 23.87 -20.26 1.09
N LEU A 281 23.99 -21.05 0.01
CA LEU A 281 25.23 -21.76 -0.36
C LEU A 281 26.06 -21.01 -1.40
N LEU A 282 25.53 -19.92 -1.95
CA LEU A 282 26.22 -18.97 -2.82
C LEU A 282 25.98 -17.56 -2.28
N SER A 283 27.05 -16.77 -2.14
CA SER A 283 27.01 -15.32 -1.89
C SER A 283 26.74 -14.56 -3.19
#